data_AF-A0A519S6I5-F1
#
_entry.id   AF-A0A519S6I5-F1
#
_cell.length_a   1.000
_cell.length_b   1.000
_cell.length_c   1.000
_cell.angle_alpha   90.00
_cell.angle_beta   90.00
_cell.angle_gamma   90.00
#
_symmetry.space_group_name_H-M   'P 1'
#
loop_
_entity.id
_entity.type
_entity.pdbx_description
1 polymer ?
#
loop_
_entity_poly.entity_id
_entity_poly.type
_entity_poly.pdbx_seq_one_letter_code
_entity_poly.pdbx_strand_id
1 'polypeptide(L)'
;MVNAHLSQMQDSGYVHAIFKSEDGFRVSTDQLKIKRSPLEEVKEQMLFANRNTITKLLLGFLQQRKVALKNHPMGDVAANLYDVIYSSRLKHFDELMRIIKYQYPKFLKVMPSDLSRFHNNYKSKIEPILLFCIGKELNGG
;
A
#
# COMPACT_ATOMS: atom_id res chain seq x y z
N MET A 1 17.02 28.55 16.08
CA MET A 1 15.76 29.30 15.94
C MET A 1 15.36 29.25 14.47
N VAL A 2 14.25 28.59 14.12
CA VAL A 2 13.76 28.51 12.73
C VAL A 2 12.72 29.60 12.53
N ASN A 3 13.01 30.56 11.64
CA ASN A 3 12.04 31.57 11.21
C ASN A 3 11.24 31.02 10.02
N ALA A 4 9.97 30.69 10.25
CA ALA A 4 9.03 30.38 9.18
C ALA A 4 8.49 31.68 8.60
N HIS A 5 8.90 32.04 7.38
CA HIS A 5 8.22 33.06 6.60
C HIS A 5 7.19 32.39 5.71
N LEU A 6 5.92 32.50 6.11
CA LEU A 6 4.76 32.16 5.29
C LEU A 6 4.46 33.33 4.37
N SER A 7 4.95 33.28 3.14
CA SER A 7 4.40 34.12 2.08
C SER A 7 3.11 33.46 1.58
N GLN A 8 1.96 34.00 2.00
CA GLN A 8 0.67 33.67 1.41
C GLN A 8 0.60 34.28 0.01
N MET A 9 0.77 33.46 -1.02
CA MET A 9 0.27 33.79 -2.36
C MET A 9 -1.13 33.19 -2.50
N GLN A 10 -2.13 34.05 -2.49
CA GLN A 10 -3.47 33.77 -2.96
C GLN A 10 -3.41 33.70 -4.49
N ASP A 11 -3.49 32.49 -5.05
CA ASP A 11 -4.41 32.16 -6.14
C ASP A 11 -4.25 30.70 -6.59
N SER A 12 -5.40 30.05 -6.79
CA SER A 12 -5.60 28.65 -7.22
C SER A 12 -5.23 27.56 -6.18
N GLY A 13 -6.22 26.75 -5.82
CA GLY A 13 -6.20 25.78 -4.72
C GLY A 13 -5.38 24.51 -4.95
N TYR A 14 -4.10 24.64 -5.30
CA TYR A 14 -3.13 23.55 -5.25
C TYR A 14 -1.95 23.97 -4.35
N VAL A 15 -1.91 23.39 -3.15
CA VAL A 15 -0.77 23.55 -2.25
C VAL A 15 0.38 22.73 -2.82
N HIS A 16 1.25 23.37 -3.60
CA HIS A 16 2.56 22.82 -3.94
C HIS A 16 3.45 22.92 -2.71
N ALA A 17 3.62 21.81 -1.99
CA ALA A 17 4.57 21.75 -0.90
C ALA A 17 6.00 21.79 -1.49
N ILE A 18 6.65 22.95 -1.37
CA ILE A 18 8.06 23.13 -1.79
C ILE A 18 8.94 22.71 -0.62
N PHE A 19 9.57 21.54 -0.72
CA PHE A 19 10.58 21.08 0.23
C PHE A 19 11.97 21.53 -0.25
N LYS A 20 12.65 22.36 0.55
CA LYS A 20 14.06 22.69 0.34
C LYS A 20 14.92 21.68 1.10
N SER A 21 15.79 20.95 0.40
CA SER A 21 16.94 20.29 1.03
C SER A 21 18.17 21.20 1.00
N GLU A 22 19.15 20.92 1.86
CA GLU A 22 20.30 21.79 2.16
C GLU A 22 21.25 22.01 0.96
N ASP A 23 21.18 21.21 -0.10
CA ASP A 23 22.11 21.25 -1.25
C ASP A 23 21.61 22.04 -2.48
N GLY A 24 20.57 22.87 -2.34
CA GLY A 24 20.30 23.95 -3.31
C GLY A 24 19.85 23.55 -4.73
N PHE A 25 19.72 22.26 -5.07
CA PHE A 25 19.16 21.86 -6.36
C PHE A 25 17.63 21.99 -6.33
N ARG A 26 17.14 23.03 -7.01
CA ARG A 26 15.73 23.21 -7.37
C ARG A 26 15.31 22.07 -8.28
N VAL A 27 14.64 21.05 -7.74
CA VAL A 27 13.92 20.09 -8.58
C VAL A 27 12.62 20.79 -9.01
N SER A 28 12.66 21.51 -10.15
CA SER A 28 11.41 21.93 -10.79
C SER A 28 10.67 20.66 -11.22
N THR A 29 9.35 20.67 -11.05
CA THR A 29 8.44 19.62 -11.50
C THR A 29 8.58 19.30 -13.00
N ASP A 30 9.32 20.09 -13.77
CA ASP A 30 9.54 19.91 -15.21
C ASP A 30 10.68 18.93 -15.53
N GLN A 31 11.52 18.54 -14.56
CA GLN A 31 12.59 17.55 -14.77
C GLN A 31 12.13 16.09 -14.66
N LEU A 32 10.87 15.83 -14.31
CA LEU A 32 10.31 14.47 -14.25
C LEU A 32 9.70 14.00 -15.58
N LYS A 33 10.34 14.33 -16.71
CA LYS A 33 10.05 13.68 -18.02
C LYS A 33 10.95 12.47 -18.27
N ILE A 34 11.35 11.77 -17.21
CA ILE A 34 11.76 10.37 -17.36
C ILE A 34 10.46 9.59 -17.43
N LYS A 35 10.17 8.98 -18.57
CA LYS A 35 9.02 8.10 -18.75
C LYS A 35 9.26 6.85 -17.90
N ARG A 36 8.99 6.96 -16.60
CA ARG A 36 9.13 5.87 -15.62
C ARG A 36 8.18 4.76 -16.02
N SER A 37 8.62 3.51 -15.88
CA SER A 37 7.70 2.41 -16.08
C SER A 37 6.57 2.52 -15.05
N PRO A 38 5.33 2.12 -15.36
CA PRO A 38 4.23 2.14 -14.40
C PRO A 38 4.57 1.43 -13.07
N LEU A 39 5.50 0.48 -13.10
CA LEU A 39 6.01 -0.23 -11.94
C LEU A 39 6.91 0.64 -11.03
N GLU A 40 7.74 1.50 -11.61
CA GLU A 40 8.59 2.43 -10.87
C GLU A 40 7.76 3.54 -10.24
N GLU A 41 6.74 4.05 -10.95
CA GLU A 41 5.77 5.00 -10.38
C GLU A 41 5.00 4.36 -9.20
N VAL A 42 4.63 3.09 -9.30
CA VAL A 42 4.00 2.34 -8.19
C VAL A 42 4.98 2.11 -7.04
N LYS A 43 6.25 1.75 -7.30
CA LYS A 43 7.28 1.61 -6.27
C LYS A 43 7.49 2.93 -5.51
N GLU A 44 7.56 4.05 -6.22
CA GLU A 44 7.77 5.37 -5.64
C GLU A 44 6.54 5.90 -4.89
N GLN A 45 5.33 5.66 -5.42
CA GLN A 45 4.06 5.92 -4.71
C GLN A 45 3.89 5.00 -3.47
N MET A 46 4.36 3.75 -3.54
CA MET A 46 4.37 2.83 -2.40
C MET A 46 5.36 3.27 -1.31
N LEU A 47 6.51 3.81 -1.69
CA LEU A 47 7.53 4.33 -0.78
C LEU A 47 7.11 5.62 -0.06
N PHE A 48 6.33 6.51 -0.69
CA PHE A 48 6.07 7.85 -0.12
C PHE A 48 4.68 8.07 0.53
N ALA A 49 3.62 7.32 0.21
CA ALA A 49 2.25 7.68 0.67
C ALA A 49 1.39 6.55 1.27
N ASN A 50 1.82 5.28 1.25
CA ASN A 50 0.84 4.18 1.10
C ASN A 50 0.67 3.20 2.27
N ARG A 51 1.26 3.41 3.45
CA ARG A 51 1.01 2.53 4.62
C ARG A 51 -0.47 2.44 4.97
N ASN A 52 -1.13 3.57 5.17
CA ASN A 52 -2.54 3.60 5.54
C ASN A 52 -3.44 3.02 4.45
N THR A 53 -3.11 3.26 3.18
CA THR A 53 -3.81 2.71 2.02
C THR A 53 -3.67 1.19 1.96
N ILE A 54 -2.45 0.66 2.10
CA ILE A 54 -2.17 -0.78 2.13
C ILE A 54 -2.92 -1.45 3.27
N THR A 55 -2.80 -0.91 4.49
CA THR A 55 -3.51 -1.48 5.64
C THR A 55 -5.02 -1.42 5.42
N LYS A 56 -5.58 -0.31 4.92
CA LYS A 56 -7.02 -0.16 4.67
C LYS A 56 -7.52 -1.16 3.62
N LEU A 57 -6.79 -1.36 2.54
CA LEU A 57 -7.13 -2.32 1.49
C LEU A 57 -7.10 -3.77 2.02
N LEU A 58 -6.05 -4.14 2.75
CA LEU A 58 -5.92 -5.47 3.34
C LEU A 58 -7.02 -5.73 4.39
N LEU A 59 -7.27 -4.78 5.29
CA LEU A 59 -8.33 -4.90 6.29
C LEU A 59 -9.72 -4.97 5.66
N GLY A 60 -9.98 -4.15 4.65
CA GLY A 60 -11.24 -4.16 3.91
C GLY A 60 -11.49 -5.51 3.22
N PHE A 61 -10.45 -6.06 2.58
CA PHE A 61 -10.50 -7.40 2.01
C PHE A 61 -10.79 -8.47 3.08
N LEU A 62 -10.02 -8.49 4.18
CA LEU A 62 -10.17 -9.48 5.24
C LEU A 62 -11.55 -9.40 5.91
N GLN A 63 -12.10 -8.19 6.10
CA GLN A 63 -13.44 -7.99 6.61
C GLN A 63 -14.50 -8.62 5.69
N GLN A 64 -14.38 -8.43 4.37
CA GLN A 64 -15.28 -9.10 3.41
C GLN A 64 -15.13 -10.63 3.46
N ARG A 65 -13.90 -11.14 3.65
CA ARG A 65 -13.65 -12.57 3.75
C ARG A 65 -14.22 -13.17 5.03
N LYS A 66 -14.14 -12.49 6.18
CA LYS A 66 -14.80 -12.91 7.44
C LYS A 66 -16.30 -13.14 7.24
N VAL A 67 -16.97 -12.22 6.52
CA VAL A 67 -18.41 -12.34 6.24
C VAL A 67 -18.68 -13.49 5.26
N ALA A 68 -17.91 -13.59 4.17
CA ALA A 68 -18.10 -14.63 3.16
C ALA A 68 -17.79 -16.04 3.67
N LEU A 69 -16.94 -16.17 4.69
CA LEU A 69 -16.46 -17.44 5.25
C LEU A 69 -16.99 -17.70 6.67
N LYS A 70 -18.06 -17.02 7.11
CA LYS A 70 -18.56 -17.05 8.49
C LYS A 70 -18.76 -18.47 9.07
N ASN A 71 -19.15 -19.42 8.24
CA ASN A 71 -19.40 -20.82 8.65
C ASN A 71 -18.34 -21.80 8.12
N HIS A 72 -17.19 -21.30 7.67
CA HIS A 72 -16.10 -22.08 7.11
C HIS A 72 -14.85 -21.96 7.99
N PRO A 73 -14.03 -23.01 8.19
CA PRO A 73 -12.81 -22.93 9.00
C PRO A 73 -11.81 -21.84 8.55
N MET A 74 -11.87 -21.42 7.28
CA MET A 74 -11.06 -20.31 6.77
C MET A 74 -11.56 -18.92 7.21
N GLY A 75 -12.75 -18.82 7.80
CA GLY A 75 -13.26 -17.61 8.43
C GLY A 75 -12.41 -17.17 9.62
N ASP A 76 -11.99 -18.12 10.45
CA ASP A 76 -11.09 -17.88 11.58
C ASP A 76 -9.70 -17.45 11.10
N VAL A 77 -9.23 -18.02 9.99
CA VAL A 77 -7.97 -17.58 9.36
C VAL A 77 -8.07 -16.13 8.90
N ALA A 78 -9.19 -15.73 8.29
CA ALA A 78 -9.43 -14.36 7.87
C ALA A 78 -9.54 -13.39 9.06
N ALA A 79 -10.17 -13.82 10.16
CA ALA A 79 -10.25 -13.05 11.40
C ALA A 79 -8.88 -12.83 12.03
N ASN A 80 -8.09 -13.89 12.19
CA ASN A 80 -6.74 -13.81 12.73
C ASN A 80 -5.82 -12.91 11.87
N LEU A 81 -5.92 -13.02 10.54
CA LEU A 81 -5.20 -12.12 9.64
C LEU A 81 -5.62 -10.66 9.85
N TYR A 82 -6.91 -10.40 10.00
CA TYR A 82 -7.42 -9.05 10.23
C TYR A 82 -6.79 -8.45 11.49
N ASP A 83 -6.79 -9.19 12.59
CA ASP A 83 -6.27 -8.72 13.87
C ASP A 83 -4.75 -8.50 13.83
N VAL A 84 -4.00 -9.37 13.15
CA VAL A 84 -2.56 -9.21 12.94
C VAL A 84 -2.25 -7.95 12.15
N ILE A 85 -2.94 -7.72 11.02
CA ILE A 85 -2.73 -6.53 10.19
C ILE A 85 -3.19 -5.26 10.90
N TYR A 86 -4.30 -5.33 11.62
CA TYR A 86 -4.81 -4.20 12.40
C TYR A 86 -3.80 -3.82 13.48
N SER A 87 -3.28 -4.78 14.24
CA SER A 87 -2.33 -4.53 15.32
C SER A 87 -0.96 -4.07 14.81
N SER A 88 -0.52 -4.58 13.66
CA SER A 88 0.75 -4.19 13.05
C SER A 88 0.69 -2.88 12.28
N ARG A 89 -0.51 -2.33 12.03
CA ARG A 89 -0.70 -1.11 11.24
C ARG A 89 0.06 0.08 11.78
N LEU A 90 0.40 0.11 13.07
CA LEU A 90 1.10 1.23 13.69
C LEU A 90 2.63 1.09 13.66
N LYS A 91 3.14 -0.10 13.33
CA LYS A 91 4.57 -0.40 13.29
C LYS A 91 5.29 0.34 12.15
N HIS A 92 6.62 0.31 12.20
CA HIS A 92 7.48 0.74 11.11
C HIS A 92 7.12 -0.02 9.82
N PHE A 93 7.24 0.67 8.67
CA PHE A 93 6.78 0.13 7.40
C PHE A 93 7.49 -1.18 7.03
N ASP A 94 8.81 -1.27 7.23
CA ASP A 94 9.58 -2.49 7.01
C ASP A 94 9.10 -3.66 7.89
N GLU A 95 8.70 -3.37 9.12
CA GLU A 95 8.18 -4.37 10.04
C GLU A 95 6.78 -4.84 9.61
N LEU A 96 5.92 -3.92 9.17
CA LEU A 96 4.62 -4.25 8.57
C LEU A 96 4.79 -5.14 7.34
N MET A 97 5.74 -4.83 6.45
CA MET A 97 6.03 -5.65 5.27
C MET A 97 6.53 -7.05 5.65
N ARG A 98 7.43 -7.17 6.63
CA ARG A 98 7.90 -8.47 7.16
C ARG A 98 6.75 -9.29 7.74
N ILE A 99 5.84 -8.65 8.47
CA ILE A 99 4.65 -9.31 9.01
C ILE A 99 3.75 -9.81 7.88
N ILE A 100 3.45 -8.98 6.88
CA ILE A 100 2.63 -9.39 5.72
C ILE A 100 3.29 -10.55 4.98
N LYS A 101 4.60 -10.47 4.72
CA LYS A 101 5.39 -11.54 4.10
C LYS A 101 5.27 -12.85 4.87
N TYR A 102 5.42 -12.83 6.19
CA TYR A 102 5.29 -14.01 7.04
C TYR A 102 3.89 -14.62 7.01
N GLN A 103 2.85 -13.78 6.91
CA GLN A 103 1.45 -14.23 6.85
C GLN A 103 0.98 -14.61 5.44
N TYR A 104 1.80 -14.42 4.40
CA TYR A 104 1.44 -14.66 3.00
C TYR A 104 0.76 -16.02 2.74
N PRO A 105 1.23 -17.16 3.28
CA PRO A 105 0.56 -18.45 3.07
C PRO A 105 -0.89 -18.48 3.60
N LYS A 106 -1.20 -17.71 4.65
CA LYS A 106 -2.57 -17.63 5.20
C LYS A 106 -3.46 -16.75 4.31
N PHE A 107 -2.92 -15.72 3.67
CA PHE A 107 -3.66 -14.93 2.68
C PHE A 107 -4.14 -15.81 1.51
N LEU A 108 -3.31 -16.73 1.03
CA LEU A 108 -3.70 -17.66 -0.04
C LEU A 108 -4.86 -18.57 0.36
N LYS A 109 -4.94 -18.99 1.63
CA LYS A 109 -6.04 -19.82 2.15
C LYS A 109 -7.39 -19.12 2.18
N VAL A 110 -7.39 -17.79 2.26
CA VAL A 110 -8.61 -16.98 2.32
C VAL A 110 -8.91 -16.28 0.99
N MET A 111 -8.15 -16.58 -0.07
CA MET A 111 -8.39 -16.07 -1.41
C MET A 111 -9.81 -16.43 -1.90
N PRO A 112 -10.52 -15.53 -2.60
CA PRO A 112 -11.75 -15.88 -3.30
C PRO A 112 -11.48 -16.90 -4.42
N SER A 113 -12.35 -17.89 -4.57
CA SER A 113 -12.36 -18.79 -5.73
C SER A 113 -12.48 -17.99 -7.04
N ASP A 114 -11.89 -18.50 -8.12
CA ASP A 114 -11.89 -17.89 -9.45
C ASP A 114 -13.30 -17.62 -10.00
N LEU A 115 -14.30 -18.39 -9.54
CA LEU A 115 -15.71 -18.20 -9.88
C LEU A 115 -16.38 -17.05 -9.10
N SER A 116 -15.69 -16.49 -8.10
CA SER A 116 -16.23 -15.42 -7.27
C SER A 116 -16.12 -14.06 -7.96
N ARG A 117 -17.19 -13.27 -7.92
CA ARG A 117 -17.16 -11.84 -8.33
C ARG A 117 -16.08 -11.01 -7.62
N PHE A 118 -15.58 -11.49 -6.48
CA PHE A 118 -14.53 -10.82 -5.71
C PHE A 118 -13.11 -11.22 -6.13
N HIS A 119 -12.95 -12.24 -6.99
CA HIS A 119 -11.65 -12.72 -7.46
C HIS A 119 -10.88 -11.62 -8.22
N ASN A 120 -11.54 -10.92 -9.13
CA ASN A 120 -10.92 -9.83 -9.90
C ASN A 120 -10.43 -8.69 -9.00
N ASN A 121 -11.15 -8.37 -7.93
CA ASN A 121 -10.72 -7.37 -6.95
C ASN A 121 -9.46 -7.85 -6.19
N TYR A 122 -9.45 -9.12 -5.77
CA TYR A 122 -8.26 -9.72 -5.16
C TYR A 122 -7.04 -9.62 -6.11
N LYS A 123 -7.19 -10.07 -7.36
CA LYS A 123 -6.12 -10.05 -8.37
C LYS A 123 -5.60 -8.65 -8.69
N SER A 124 -6.48 -7.66 -8.81
CA SER A 124 -6.10 -6.30 -9.19
C SER A 124 -5.59 -5.44 -8.04
N LYS A 125 -6.02 -5.68 -6.79
CA LYS A 125 -5.73 -4.78 -5.65
C LYS A 125 -4.98 -5.42 -4.51
N ILE A 126 -5.23 -6.71 -4.22
CA ILE A 126 -4.68 -7.37 -3.03
C ILE A 126 -3.43 -8.17 -3.38
N GLU A 127 -3.49 -8.99 -4.42
CA GLU A 127 -2.36 -9.80 -4.88
C GLU A 127 -1.11 -8.97 -5.16
N PRO A 128 -1.16 -7.79 -5.82
CA PRO A 128 0.03 -6.99 -6.07
C PRO A 128 0.71 -6.50 -4.78
N ILE A 129 -0.08 -6.13 -3.76
CA ILE A 129 0.45 -5.74 -2.44
C ILE A 129 1.16 -6.92 -1.80
N LEU A 130 0.56 -8.11 -1.85
CA LEU A 130 1.14 -9.31 -1.26
C LEU A 130 2.44 -9.72 -1.97
N LEU A 131 2.46 -9.67 -3.31
CA LEU A 131 3.66 -9.96 -4.12
C LEU A 131 4.78 -8.96 -3.83
N PHE A 132 4.45 -7.68 -3.71
CA PHE A 132 5.38 -6.64 -3.30
C PHE A 132 6.00 -6.95 -1.93
N CYS A 133 5.20 -7.31 -0.92
CA CYS A 133 5.70 -7.61 0.42
C CYS A 133 6.62 -8.84 0.48
N ILE A 134 6.42 -9.85 -0.36
CA ILE A 134 7.27 -11.05 -0.36
C ILE A 134 8.61 -10.85 -1.09
N GLY A 135 8.76 -9.76 -1.85
CA GLY A 135 9.93 -9.52 -2.68
C GLY A 135 9.97 -10.43 -3.92
N LYS A 136 8.82 -10.98 -4.32
CA LYS A 136 8.68 -11.51 -5.69
C LYS A 136 8.54 -10.28 -6.56
N GLU A 137 9.66 -9.81 -7.08
CA GLU A 137 9.62 -8.99 -8.28
C GLU A 137 8.74 -9.73 -9.27
N LEU A 138 7.73 -9.05 -9.82
CA LEU A 138 7.09 -9.50 -11.04
C LEU A 138 8.21 -9.52 -12.06
N ASN A 139 8.84 -10.68 -12.23
CA ASN A 139 9.76 -10.98 -13.31
C ASN A 139 8.95 -10.85 -14.61
N GLY A 140 8.78 -9.62 -15.08
CA GLY A 140 8.51 -9.30 -16.47
C GLY A 140 9.88 -9.06 -17.09
N GLY A 141 10.30 -10.01 -17.94
CA GLY A 141 11.37 -9.77 -18.90
C GLY A 141 10.95 -8.80 -19.99
#